data_AF-A0AAV6KDJ0-F1
#
_entry.id   AF-A0AAV6KDJ0-F1
#
_cell.length_a   1.000
_cell.length_b   1.000
_cell.length_c   1.000
_cell.angle_alpha   90.00
_cell.angle_beta   90.00
_cell.angle_gamma   90.00
#
_symmetry.space_group_name_H-M   'P 1'
#
loop_
_entity.id
_entity.type
_entity.pdbx_description
1 polymer ?
#
loop_
_entity_poly.entity_id
_entity_poly.type
_entity_poly.pdbx_seq_one_letter_code
_entity_poly.pdbx_strand_id
1 'polypeptide(L)'
;MSTDTWMEIDFSKLSLFLGEMNEGGEYDSIVQIGGSSATALNGIFYWPARVVPTDQVVVMSFDMVSGNSKWVWSDEMDFNGYEMDKRLRWGTRYLSGVIFFEETLYQKTLDGKPFVELLKENNVVPGIKVDKGTVDLAGTNGETTTQGFDSLGARCQKFYEAGARFAKWRAVLKIGITEPSELSIQQNAQGLACYARICQDNGLVPIVEPEVLTDGSHDIKKCAAVTETVLAACYKALNDHHVLLEGTLLKPNMVAPGSDSPKVAPEVIAGYTVTALLRTVPAAVPGIVFLSGGQSEEEATINLN
;
A
#
# COMPACT_ATOMS: atom_id res chain seq x y z
N MET A 1 -35.59 -11.73 -31.69
CA MET A 1 -36.07 -11.55 -30.30
C MET A 1 -35.14 -12.29 -29.36
N SER A 2 -34.13 -11.60 -28.84
CA SER A 2 -33.87 -11.48 -27.40
C SER A 2 -32.85 -10.36 -27.27
N THR A 3 -33.21 -9.35 -26.49
CA THR A 3 -32.46 -8.12 -26.28
C THR A 3 -31.44 -8.34 -25.17
N ASP A 4 -30.16 -8.18 -25.49
CA ASP A 4 -29.08 -8.13 -24.50
C ASP A 4 -29.17 -6.79 -23.76
N THR A 5 -29.65 -6.82 -22.52
CA THR A 5 -29.57 -5.70 -21.58
C THR A 5 -28.17 -5.64 -20.99
N TRP A 6 -27.35 -4.71 -21.52
CA TRP A 6 -26.15 -4.24 -20.85
C TRP A 6 -26.54 -3.28 -19.73
N MET A 7 -25.97 -3.48 -18.53
CA MET A 7 -26.13 -2.54 -17.42
C MET A 7 -25.20 -1.35 -17.69
N GLU A 8 -25.75 -0.23 -18.15
CA GLU A 8 -25.05 1.06 -18.19
C GLU A 8 -24.71 1.49 -16.77
N ILE A 9 -23.42 1.61 -16.47
CA ILE A 9 -22.94 2.24 -15.23
C ILE A 9 -22.92 3.74 -15.47
N ASP A 10 -23.84 4.44 -14.82
CA ASP A 10 -23.94 5.90 -14.84
C ASP A 10 -22.80 6.53 -14.00
N PHE A 11 -21.79 7.06 -14.69
CA PHE A 11 -20.64 7.75 -14.10
C PHE A 11 -20.99 9.13 -13.50
N SER A 12 -22.23 9.63 -13.66
CA SER A 12 -22.64 10.92 -13.06
C SER A 12 -22.82 10.87 -11.54
N LYS A 13 -22.76 9.67 -10.93
CA LYS A 13 -22.85 9.48 -9.47
C LYS A 13 -21.50 9.36 -8.76
N LEU A 14 -20.39 9.49 -9.49
CA LEU A 14 -19.02 9.49 -8.94
C LEU A 14 -18.45 10.91 -8.73
N SER A 15 -19.32 11.92 -8.61
CA SER A 15 -18.91 13.27 -8.24
C SER A 15 -19.01 13.48 -6.73
N LEU A 16 -17.92 13.30 -6.00
CA LEU A 16 -17.76 13.86 -4.66
C LEU A 16 -16.30 14.27 -4.48
N PHE A 17 -16.12 15.56 -4.13
CA PHE A 17 -14.88 16.29 -3.85
C PHE A 17 -14.07 16.84 -5.04
N LEU A 18 -14.61 17.87 -5.66
CA LEU A 18 -13.82 19.08 -5.96
C LEU A 18 -14.62 20.28 -5.45
N GLY A 19 -14.15 20.88 -4.36
CA GLY A 19 -14.76 22.08 -3.80
C GLY A 19 -14.55 23.27 -4.73
N GLU A 20 -15.63 24.01 -4.97
CA GLU A 20 -15.61 25.35 -5.54
C GLU A 20 -14.70 26.26 -4.70
N MET A 21 -13.79 26.97 -5.35
CA MET A 21 -13.13 28.15 -4.78
C MET A 21 -13.47 29.36 -5.65
N ASN A 22 -13.98 30.37 -4.95
CA ASN A 22 -14.50 31.62 -5.45
C ASN A 22 -13.43 32.52 -6.10
N GLU A 23 -13.97 33.44 -6.89
CA GLU A 23 -13.37 34.58 -7.58
C GLU A 23 -12.39 35.41 -6.74
N GLY A 24 -11.26 35.80 -7.36
CA GLY A 24 -10.50 37.00 -7.02
C GLY A 24 -9.01 36.78 -6.72
N GLY A 25 -8.14 37.18 -7.66
CA GLY A 25 -6.73 37.50 -7.37
C GLY A 25 -5.69 37.09 -8.42
N GLU A 26 -5.58 37.91 -9.46
CA GLU A 26 -4.41 38.20 -10.33
C GLU A 26 -3.46 37.07 -10.82
N TYR A 27 -3.48 36.88 -12.14
CA TYR A 27 -2.48 36.21 -12.97
C TYR A 27 -1.37 37.20 -13.39
N ASP A 28 -0.12 36.74 -13.37
CA ASP A 28 0.93 37.01 -14.36
C ASP A 28 1.90 35.80 -14.28
N SER A 29 2.08 34.92 -15.27
CA SER A 29 2.28 35.17 -16.69
C SER A 29 1.93 33.92 -17.53
N ILE A 30 1.52 34.19 -18.77
CA ILE A 30 0.99 33.28 -19.79
C ILE A 30 2.10 32.47 -20.46
N VAL A 31 1.90 31.15 -20.65
CA VAL A 31 2.18 30.45 -21.91
C VAL A 31 1.10 29.37 -22.15
N GLN A 32 0.15 29.69 -23.02
CA GLN A 32 -0.64 28.73 -23.81
C GLN A 32 0.36 27.95 -24.72
N ILE A 33 0.18 26.71 -25.15
CA ILE A 33 -0.77 26.21 -26.16
C ILE A 33 -0.76 24.66 -26.07
N GLY A 34 -1.90 24.01 -26.28
CA GLY A 34 -1.99 22.56 -26.50
C GLY A 34 -1.32 22.09 -27.80
N GLY A 35 -1.21 20.77 -27.94
CA GLY A 35 -0.63 20.12 -29.11
C GLY A 35 0.65 19.36 -28.75
N SER A 36 0.56 18.04 -28.86
CA SER A 36 1.62 17.08 -28.56
C SER A 36 2.90 17.39 -29.33
N SER A 37 4.04 17.54 -28.65
CA SER A 37 5.36 17.35 -29.25
C SER A 37 6.33 16.75 -28.25
N ALA A 38 6.90 15.59 -28.59
CA ALA A 38 8.05 15.00 -27.91
C ALA A 38 9.33 15.71 -28.36
N THR A 39 10.23 16.00 -27.43
CA THR A 39 11.59 16.50 -27.74
C THR A 39 12.59 15.37 -27.58
N ALA A 40 13.34 15.08 -28.66
CA ALA A 40 14.44 14.12 -28.66
C ALA A 40 15.77 14.87 -28.49
N LEU A 41 16.55 14.46 -27.50
CA LEU A 41 17.96 14.83 -27.33
C LEU A 41 18.75 13.52 -27.18
N ASN A 42 19.75 13.30 -28.04
CA ASN A 42 20.62 12.12 -28.05
C ASN A 42 19.90 10.76 -28.13
N GLY A 43 18.75 10.68 -28.81
CA GLY A 43 18.03 9.41 -29.00
C GLY A 43 17.26 8.91 -27.77
N ILE A 44 17.15 9.74 -26.73
CA ILE A 44 16.31 9.47 -25.55
C ILE A 44 15.04 10.31 -25.66
N PHE A 45 13.89 9.65 -25.59
CA PHE A 45 12.58 10.30 -25.56
C PHE A 45 12.27 10.73 -24.13
N TYR A 46 12.16 12.04 -23.90
CA TYR A 46 11.67 12.58 -22.64
C TYR A 46 10.16 12.81 -22.75
N TRP A 47 9.39 12.08 -21.94
CA TRP A 47 8.01 12.43 -21.67
C TRP A 47 8.01 13.45 -20.53
N PRO A 48 7.29 14.58 -20.62
CA PRO A 48 7.18 15.47 -19.49
C PRO A 48 6.52 14.70 -18.34
N ALA A 49 7.28 14.47 -17.27
CA ALA A 49 6.74 14.02 -16.00
C ALA A 49 5.70 15.06 -15.60
N ARG A 50 4.43 14.63 -15.57
CA ARG A 50 3.35 15.47 -15.07
C ARG A 50 3.62 15.65 -13.58
N VAL A 51 4.12 16.82 -13.20
CA VAL A 51 4.16 17.24 -11.81
C VAL A 51 2.70 17.37 -11.38
N VAL A 52 2.21 16.34 -10.70
CA VAL A 52 0.89 16.37 -10.05
C VAL A 52 1.04 17.27 -8.83
N PRO A 53 0.15 18.25 -8.62
CA PRO A 53 0.17 19.11 -7.43
C PRO A 53 0.17 18.25 -6.17
N THR A 54 0.89 18.72 -5.15
CA THR A 54 1.10 18.06 -3.85
C THR A 54 -0.19 17.93 -3.04
N ASP A 55 -1.04 16.98 -3.42
CA ASP A 55 -2.06 16.36 -2.57
C ASP A 55 -1.61 14.92 -2.29
N GLN A 56 -0.47 14.76 -1.60
CA GLN A 56 0.07 13.45 -1.28
C GLN A 56 -0.81 12.76 -0.23
N VAL A 57 -1.55 11.74 -0.69
CA VAL A 57 -2.22 10.74 0.13
C VAL A 57 -1.14 9.91 0.84
N VAL A 58 -0.78 10.28 2.07
CA VAL A 58 0.02 9.40 2.93
C VAL A 58 -0.93 8.47 3.68
N VAL A 59 -0.96 7.20 3.26
CA VAL A 59 -1.53 6.13 4.10
C VAL A 59 -0.47 5.79 5.15
N MET A 60 -0.45 6.52 6.27
CA MET A 60 0.37 6.12 7.43
C MET A 60 -0.43 5.16 8.29
N SER A 61 0.02 3.91 8.34
CA SER A 61 -0.28 3.02 9.45
C SER A 61 0.72 3.28 10.58
N PHE A 62 0.28 3.18 11.85
CA PHE A 62 1.13 3.29 13.05
C PHE A 62 0.88 2.09 13.96
N ASP A 63 1.85 1.21 14.25
CA ASP A 63 1.68 0.15 15.26
C ASP A 63 2.51 0.42 16.52
N MET A 64 2.13 -0.25 17.60
CA MET A 64 3.04 -0.54 18.69
C MET A 64 2.62 -1.87 19.30
N VAL A 65 3.50 -2.86 19.18
CA VAL A 65 3.37 -4.13 19.90
C VAL A 65 3.48 -3.87 21.40
N SER A 66 2.56 -4.44 22.17
CA SER A 66 2.54 -4.38 23.64
C SER A 66 3.90 -4.75 24.24
N GLY A 67 4.55 -3.80 24.93
CA GLY A 67 5.69 -4.15 25.79
C GLY A 67 6.70 -3.06 26.13
N ASN A 68 6.82 -1.95 25.40
CA ASN A 68 7.79 -0.90 25.74
C ASN A 68 7.31 0.50 25.33
N SER A 69 7.51 1.48 26.20
CA SER A 69 7.09 2.88 26.12
C SER A 69 7.92 3.73 25.13
N LYS A 70 8.13 3.27 23.91
CA LYS A 70 8.83 4.01 22.84
C LYS A 70 7.92 4.19 21.63
N TRP A 71 7.86 5.40 21.06
CA TRP A 71 7.26 5.63 19.75
C TRP A 71 7.97 4.78 18.69
N VAL A 72 7.22 3.98 17.94
CA VAL A 72 7.72 3.12 16.86
C VAL A 72 6.76 3.28 15.68
N TRP A 73 7.30 3.47 14.48
CA TRP A 73 6.52 3.39 13.23
C TRP A 73 6.22 1.93 12.96
N SER A 74 4.96 1.60 12.68
CA SER A 74 4.63 0.24 12.23
C SER A 74 3.28 0.15 11.55
N ASP A 75 2.99 -1.01 10.99
CA ASP A 75 2.16 -1.13 9.81
C ASP A 75 0.65 -1.31 10.06
N GLU A 76 0.20 -1.36 11.32
CA GLU A 76 -1.18 -1.68 11.76
C GLU A 76 -1.47 -0.92 13.08
N MET A 77 -2.69 -0.69 13.58
CA MET A 77 -2.90 -0.04 14.91
C MET A 77 -3.53 -0.99 15.94
N ASP A 78 -2.80 -1.43 16.96
CA ASP A 78 -3.34 -2.15 18.14
C ASP A 78 -3.12 -1.39 19.47
N PHE A 79 -4.06 -0.50 19.82
CA PHE A 79 -4.00 0.27 21.07
C PHE A 79 -5.18 -0.06 21.99
N ASN A 80 -5.00 0.14 23.30
CA ASN A 80 -6.15 0.30 24.18
C ASN A 80 -6.97 1.53 23.75
N GLY A 81 -8.29 1.51 23.99
CA GLY A 81 -9.20 2.53 23.44
C GLY A 81 -8.87 3.98 23.86
N TYR A 82 -8.14 4.17 24.96
CA TYR A 82 -7.71 5.49 25.44
C TYR A 82 -6.59 6.11 24.57
N GLU A 83 -5.55 5.33 24.27
CA GLU A 83 -4.43 5.80 23.46
C GLU A 83 -4.82 5.97 21.99
N MET A 84 -5.72 5.11 21.49
CA MET A 84 -6.28 5.24 20.15
C MET A 84 -7.04 6.57 19.99
N ASP A 85 -7.93 6.90 20.92
CA ASP A 85 -8.74 8.13 20.87
C ASP A 85 -7.87 9.39 20.80
N LYS A 86 -6.80 9.47 21.60
CA LYS A 86 -5.86 10.59 21.54
C LYS A 86 -5.15 10.70 20.20
N ARG A 87 -4.63 9.58 19.68
CA ARG A 87 -3.85 9.58 18.44
C ARG A 87 -4.70 9.91 17.23
N LEU A 88 -5.90 9.31 17.12
CA LEU A 88 -6.82 9.61 16.02
C LEU A 88 -7.23 11.08 16.01
N ARG A 89 -7.51 11.69 17.17
CA ARG A 89 -7.88 13.11 17.24
C ARG A 89 -6.77 14.07 16.84
N TRP A 90 -5.50 13.70 17.03
CA TRP A 90 -4.38 14.57 16.66
C TRP A 90 -3.86 14.32 15.24
N GLY A 91 -3.83 13.06 14.81
CA GLY A 91 -3.17 12.62 13.58
C GLY A 91 -3.98 12.80 12.30
N THR A 92 -5.32 12.85 12.37
CA THR A 92 -6.20 12.76 11.18
C THR A 92 -5.87 13.74 10.05
N ARG A 93 -5.35 14.92 10.37
CA ARG A 93 -4.94 15.94 9.39
C ARG A 93 -3.80 15.52 8.44
N TYR A 94 -3.08 14.45 8.75
CA TYR A 94 -1.99 13.90 7.94
C TYR A 94 -2.28 12.50 7.40
N LEU A 95 -3.49 11.99 7.63
CA LEU A 95 -3.85 10.61 7.33
C LEU A 95 -4.93 10.58 6.27
N SER A 96 -4.70 9.80 5.22
CA SER A 96 -5.77 9.46 4.27
C SER A 96 -6.51 8.20 4.66
N GLY A 97 -5.86 7.28 5.38
CA GLY A 97 -6.48 6.04 5.85
C GLY A 97 -5.74 5.40 7.02
N VAL A 98 -6.46 4.55 7.76
CA VAL A 98 -5.96 3.83 8.93
C VAL A 98 -6.30 2.36 8.82
N ILE A 99 -5.32 1.48 9.04
CA ILE A 99 -5.49 0.02 8.99
C ILE A 99 -5.76 -0.50 10.39
N PHE A 100 -6.94 -1.09 10.60
CA PHE A 100 -7.31 -1.71 11.87
C PHE A 100 -7.03 -3.20 11.90
N PHE A 101 -6.89 -3.71 13.12
CA PHE A 101 -7.23 -5.11 13.42
C PHE A 101 -8.73 -5.30 13.53
N GLU A 102 -9.20 -6.54 13.40
CA GLU A 102 -10.63 -6.87 13.47
C GLU A 102 -11.25 -6.40 14.78
N GLU A 103 -10.59 -6.60 15.93
CA GLU A 103 -11.10 -6.14 17.21
C GLU A 103 -11.32 -4.61 17.23
N THR A 104 -10.30 -3.86 16.81
CA THR A 104 -10.27 -2.40 16.82
C THR A 104 -11.31 -1.77 15.90
N LEU A 105 -11.64 -2.42 14.79
CA LEU A 105 -12.67 -1.93 13.86
C LEU A 105 -14.04 -1.75 14.56
N TYR A 106 -14.34 -2.59 15.56
CA TYR A 106 -15.59 -2.56 16.31
C TYR A 106 -15.48 -1.85 17.67
N GLN A 107 -14.31 -1.31 18.00
CA GLN A 107 -14.09 -0.56 19.25
C GLN A 107 -14.63 0.88 19.16
N LYS A 108 -14.67 1.52 20.33
CA LYS A 108 -15.20 2.86 20.53
C LYS A 108 -14.20 3.71 21.33
N THR A 109 -14.28 5.02 21.11
CA THR A 109 -13.62 6.05 21.92
C THR A 109 -14.18 6.07 23.35
N LEU A 110 -13.55 6.86 24.23
CA LEU A 110 -13.97 7.02 25.63
C LEU A 110 -15.37 7.64 25.78
N ASP A 111 -15.75 8.51 24.85
CA ASP A 111 -17.08 9.11 24.75
C ASP A 111 -18.11 8.20 24.04
N GLY A 112 -17.74 6.94 23.74
CA GLY A 112 -18.65 5.92 23.20
C GLY A 112 -18.85 5.97 21.69
N LYS A 113 -18.07 6.78 20.97
CA LYS A 113 -18.14 6.91 19.52
C LYS A 113 -17.37 5.78 18.83
N PRO A 114 -17.92 5.09 17.82
CA PRO A 114 -17.15 4.12 17.05
C PRO A 114 -15.94 4.77 16.38
N PHE A 115 -14.77 4.10 16.39
CA PHE A 115 -13.57 4.66 15.74
C PHE A 115 -13.76 4.90 14.25
N VAL A 116 -14.50 4.02 13.58
CA VAL A 116 -14.89 4.20 12.18
C VAL A 116 -15.61 5.53 11.93
N GLU A 117 -16.52 5.92 12.82
CA GLU A 117 -17.24 7.20 12.69
C GLU A 117 -16.33 8.39 13.00
N LEU A 118 -15.41 8.27 13.97
CA LEU A 118 -14.38 9.28 14.21
C LEU A 118 -13.52 9.51 12.96
N LEU A 119 -13.07 8.45 12.28
CA LEU A 119 -12.26 8.57 11.06
C LEU A 119 -13.05 9.23 9.92
N LYS A 120 -14.29 8.80 9.68
CA LYS A 120 -15.15 9.35 8.62
C LYS A 120 -15.38 10.85 8.79
N GLU A 121 -15.66 11.32 10.00
CA GLU A 121 -15.84 12.75 10.27
C GLU A 121 -14.58 13.59 10.00
N ASN A 122 -13.42 12.95 10.02
CA ASN A 122 -12.14 13.59 9.75
C ASN A 122 -11.62 13.30 8.32
N ASN A 123 -12.47 12.78 7.43
CA ASN A 123 -12.10 12.39 6.06
C ASN A 123 -10.96 11.35 5.98
N VAL A 124 -10.82 10.51 7.00
CA VAL A 124 -9.87 9.41 7.02
C VAL A 124 -10.59 8.11 6.70
N VAL A 125 -10.06 7.34 5.76
CA VAL A 125 -10.67 6.10 5.31
C VAL A 125 -10.31 4.95 6.28
N PRO A 126 -11.29 4.22 6.84
CA PRO A 126 -11.01 3.01 7.61
C PRO A 126 -10.64 1.83 6.69
N GLY A 127 -9.60 1.10 7.07
CA GLY A 127 -9.19 -0.15 6.45
C GLY A 127 -9.02 -1.26 7.46
N ILE A 128 -8.86 -2.49 6.96
CA ILE A 128 -8.84 -3.70 7.79
C ILE A 128 -7.72 -4.66 7.37
N LYS A 129 -6.96 -5.17 8.33
CA LYS A 129 -6.09 -6.33 8.11
C LYS A 129 -6.95 -7.59 8.02
N VAL A 130 -6.82 -8.34 6.92
CA VAL A 130 -7.65 -9.53 6.70
C VAL A 130 -6.86 -10.84 6.62
N ASP A 131 -5.53 -10.79 6.51
CA ASP A 131 -4.69 -11.97 6.69
C ASP A 131 -4.74 -12.52 8.13
N LYS A 132 -4.40 -13.79 8.28
CA LYS A 132 -4.31 -14.48 9.58
C LYS A 132 -2.87 -14.88 9.91
N GLY A 133 -1.91 -14.06 9.47
CA GLY A 133 -0.49 -14.29 9.67
C GLY A 133 0.14 -15.29 8.71
N THR A 134 1.43 -15.52 8.90
CA THR A 134 2.28 -16.41 8.09
C THR A 134 2.37 -17.81 8.68
N VAL A 135 2.57 -18.80 7.81
CA VAL A 135 2.88 -20.19 8.16
C VAL A 135 4.07 -20.67 7.32
N ASP A 136 4.80 -21.66 7.83
CA ASP A 136 5.94 -22.23 7.13
C ASP A 136 5.53 -22.88 5.80
N LEU A 137 6.28 -22.58 4.75
CA LEU A 137 6.10 -23.17 3.44
C LEU A 137 6.87 -24.50 3.38
N ALA A 138 6.15 -25.61 3.44
CA ALA A 138 6.73 -26.94 3.49
C ALA A 138 7.70 -27.20 2.33
N GLY A 139 8.84 -27.83 2.62
CA GLY A 139 9.87 -28.13 1.63
C GLY A 139 10.81 -26.96 1.31
N THR A 140 10.66 -25.83 1.99
CA THR A 140 11.58 -24.68 1.89
C THR A 140 12.45 -24.54 3.13
N ASN A 141 13.50 -23.74 3.02
CA ASN A 141 14.37 -23.42 4.14
C ASN A 141 13.81 -22.24 4.96
N GLY A 142 12.75 -22.49 5.73
CA GLY A 142 12.14 -21.49 6.61
C GLY A 142 11.60 -20.27 5.87
N GLU A 143 11.02 -20.49 4.69
CA GLU A 143 10.22 -19.48 3.99
C GLU A 143 8.74 -19.64 4.36
N THR A 144 7.92 -18.64 4.06
CA THR A 144 6.54 -18.59 4.54
C THR A 144 5.53 -18.37 3.42
N THR A 145 4.29 -18.77 3.67
CA THR A 145 3.10 -18.31 2.95
C THR A 145 2.11 -17.72 3.95
N THR A 146 1.21 -16.85 3.48
CA THR A 146 0.20 -16.23 4.34
C THR A 146 -1.13 -16.97 4.27
N GLN A 147 -1.82 -17.09 5.40
CA GLN A 147 -3.13 -17.73 5.53
C GLN A 147 -4.24 -16.72 5.76
N GLY A 148 -5.51 -17.14 5.60
CA GLY A 148 -6.68 -16.29 5.81
C GLY A 148 -7.77 -16.38 4.73
N PHE A 149 -7.59 -17.23 3.71
CA PHE A 149 -8.53 -17.38 2.59
C PHE A 149 -9.88 -17.97 2.99
N ASP A 150 -9.89 -18.90 3.95
CA ASP A 150 -11.13 -19.49 4.45
C ASP A 150 -12.07 -18.40 4.96
N SER A 151 -13.27 -18.34 4.39
CA SER A 151 -14.31 -17.34 4.64
C SER A 151 -13.94 -15.88 4.32
N LEU A 152 -12.84 -15.61 3.59
CA LEU A 152 -12.37 -14.25 3.32
C LEU A 152 -13.44 -13.35 2.69
N GLY A 153 -14.19 -13.85 1.68
CA GLY A 153 -15.26 -13.08 1.05
C GLY A 153 -16.36 -12.67 2.04
N ALA A 154 -16.83 -13.61 2.87
CA ALA A 154 -17.84 -13.33 3.90
C ALA A 154 -17.31 -12.35 4.97
N ARG A 155 -16.03 -12.41 5.31
CA ARG A 155 -15.40 -11.43 6.21
C ARG A 155 -15.31 -10.05 5.56
N CYS A 156 -14.93 -9.96 4.28
CA CYS A 156 -14.87 -8.70 3.54
C CYS A 156 -16.24 -7.99 3.52
N GLN A 157 -17.34 -8.72 3.30
CA GLN A 157 -18.69 -8.18 3.35
C GLN A 157 -19.01 -7.57 4.71
N LYS A 158 -18.73 -8.30 5.79
CA LYS A 158 -18.91 -7.80 7.17
C LYS A 158 -18.06 -6.56 7.44
N PHE A 159 -16.82 -6.52 6.99
CA PHE A 159 -15.94 -5.37 7.18
C PHE A 159 -16.41 -4.15 6.37
N TYR A 160 -16.92 -4.36 5.16
CA TYR A 160 -17.50 -3.28 4.36
C TYR A 160 -18.74 -2.68 5.04
N GLU A 161 -19.63 -3.52 5.59
CA GLU A 161 -20.79 -3.13 6.39
C GLU A 161 -20.37 -2.37 7.66
N ALA A 162 -19.30 -2.82 8.31
CA ALA A 162 -18.69 -2.14 9.47
C ALA A 162 -18.01 -0.81 9.11
N GLY A 163 -17.86 -0.50 7.82
CA GLY A 163 -17.42 0.79 7.31
C GLY A 163 -16.04 0.80 6.66
N ALA A 164 -15.29 -0.31 6.68
CA ALA A 164 -14.00 -0.42 6.00
C ALA A 164 -14.15 -0.22 4.48
N ARG A 165 -13.16 0.39 3.83
CA ARG A 165 -13.14 0.61 2.36
C ARG A 165 -11.90 0.08 1.67
N PHE A 166 -10.91 -0.32 2.43
CA PHE A 166 -9.74 -1.01 1.93
C PHE A 166 -9.31 -2.12 2.89
N ALA A 167 -8.53 -3.06 2.39
CA ALA A 167 -8.00 -4.17 3.15
C ALA A 167 -6.48 -4.23 3.04
N LYS A 168 -5.84 -4.95 3.95
CA LYS A 168 -4.40 -5.25 3.91
C LYS A 168 -4.15 -6.74 4.02
N TRP A 169 -3.19 -7.25 3.25
CA TRP A 169 -2.68 -8.60 3.35
C TRP A 169 -1.17 -8.63 3.19
N ARG A 170 -0.48 -9.09 4.24
CA ARG A 170 0.99 -9.16 4.27
C ARG A 170 1.51 -10.53 3.84
N ALA A 171 2.36 -10.55 2.82
CA ALA A 171 3.21 -11.68 2.46
C ALA A 171 4.66 -11.37 2.84
N VAL A 172 5.41 -12.39 3.26
CA VAL A 172 6.78 -12.23 3.76
C VAL A 172 7.74 -13.09 2.97
N LEU A 173 8.74 -12.45 2.39
CA LEU A 173 9.82 -13.08 1.64
C LEU A 173 11.15 -12.68 2.27
N LYS A 174 12.09 -13.62 2.35
CA LYS A 174 13.41 -13.35 2.94
C LYS A 174 14.51 -13.46 1.91
N ILE A 175 15.56 -12.67 2.08
CA ILE A 175 16.78 -12.78 1.28
C ILE A 175 17.76 -13.66 2.05
N GLY A 176 18.20 -14.74 1.42
CA GLY A 176 19.19 -15.65 1.98
C GLY A 176 20.19 -16.12 0.94
N ILE A 177 20.82 -17.26 1.21
CA ILE A 177 21.79 -17.87 0.29
C ILE A 177 21.04 -18.39 -0.94
N THR A 178 19.93 -19.09 -0.69
CA THR A 178 19.05 -19.69 -1.71
C THR A 178 17.68 -19.04 -1.77
N GLU A 179 17.38 -18.14 -0.85
CA GLU A 179 16.08 -17.47 -0.70
C GLU A 179 16.07 -16.05 -1.31
N PRO A 180 14.91 -15.57 -1.80
CA PRO A 180 13.65 -16.30 -1.84
C PRO A 180 13.65 -17.36 -2.95
N SER A 181 13.11 -18.54 -2.65
CA SER A 181 12.97 -19.59 -3.66
C SER A 181 11.84 -19.26 -4.64
N GLU A 182 11.89 -19.86 -5.83
CA GLU A 182 10.81 -19.74 -6.81
C GLU A 182 9.46 -20.17 -6.22
N LEU A 183 9.44 -21.24 -5.41
CA LEU A 183 8.23 -21.71 -4.74
C LEU A 183 7.64 -20.64 -3.81
N SER A 184 8.48 -19.99 -3.01
CA SER A 184 8.07 -18.90 -2.11
C SER A 184 7.54 -17.69 -2.85
N ILE A 185 8.21 -17.28 -3.93
CA ILE A 185 7.79 -16.17 -4.78
C ILE A 185 6.41 -16.46 -5.38
N GLN A 186 6.25 -17.61 -6.04
CA GLN A 186 5.00 -17.96 -6.72
C GLN A 186 3.85 -18.13 -5.73
N GLN A 187 4.07 -18.81 -4.61
CA GLN A 187 3.02 -19.05 -3.61
C GLN A 187 2.50 -17.74 -3.03
N ASN A 188 3.39 -16.80 -2.67
CA ASN A 188 3.00 -15.50 -2.12
C ASN A 188 2.34 -14.61 -3.18
N ALA A 189 2.85 -14.58 -4.41
CA ALA A 189 2.25 -13.83 -5.51
C ALA A 189 0.82 -14.31 -5.83
N GLN A 190 0.61 -15.62 -5.92
CA GLN A 190 -0.72 -16.21 -6.14
C GLN A 190 -1.67 -15.93 -4.97
N GLY A 191 -1.16 -16.01 -3.73
CA GLY A 191 -1.93 -15.69 -2.53
C GLY A 191 -2.41 -14.24 -2.53
N LEU A 192 -1.51 -13.30 -2.79
CA LEU A 192 -1.82 -11.86 -2.89
C LEU A 192 -2.84 -11.57 -4.01
N ALA A 193 -2.71 -12.23 -5.16
CA ALA A 193 -3.63 -12.04 -6.27
C ALA A 193 -5.05 -12.56 -5.95
N CYS A 194 -5.15 -13.75 -5.35
CA CYS A 194 -6.41 -14.32 -4.89
C CYS A 194 -7.08 -13.41 -3.84
N TYR A 195 -6.31 -12.95 -2.85
CA TYR A 195 -6.77 -11.98 -1.85
C TYR A 195 -7.32 -10.71 -2.51
N ALA A 196 -6.56 -10.12 -3.43
CA ALA A 196 -6.92 -8.86 -4.06
C ALA A 196 -8.23 -8.96 -4.85
N ARG A 197 -8.41 -10.04 -5.62
CA ARG A 197 -9.65 -10.30 -6.37
C ARG A 197 -10.85 -10.47 -5.42
N ILE A 198 -10.70 -11.24 -4.35
CA ILE A 198 -11.76 -11.43 -3.34
C ILE A 198 -12.13 -10.10 -2.68
N CYS A 199 -11.17 -9.24 -2.36
CA CYS A 199 -11.47 -7.92 -1.81
C CYS A 199 -12.24 -7.05 -2.80
N GLN A 200 -11.83 -7.00 -4.07
CA GLN A 200 -12.51 -6.22 -5.10
C GLN A 200 -13.95 -6.70 -5.34
N ASP A 201 -14.19 -8.02 -5.36
CA ASP A 201 -15.53 -8.61 -5.47
C ASP A 201 -16.46 -8.20 -4.31
N ASN A 202 -15.90 -7.78 -3.18
CA ASN A 202 -16.64 -7.40 -1.98
C ASN A 202 -16.48 -5.91 -1.64
N GLY A 203 -16.05 -5.08 -2.61
CA GLY A 203 -16.04 -3.61 -2.48
C GLY A 203 -14.90 -3.03 -1.63
N LEU A 204 -13.84 -3.80 -1.35
CA LEU A 204 -12.66 -3.33 -0.63
C LEU A 204 -11.48 -3.15 -1.59
N VAL A 205 -10.81 -2.00 -1.54
CA VAL A 205 -9.52 -1.79 -2.23
C VAL A 205 -8.43 -2.63 -1.54
N PRO A 206 -7.76 -3.57 -2.23
CA PRO A 206 -6.68 -4.34 -1.62
C PRO A 206 -5.36 -3.56 -1.61
N ILE A 207 -4.72 -3.50 -0.45
CA ILE A 207 -3.30 -3.17 -0.30
C ILE A 207 -2.51 -4.47 -0.42
N VAL A 208 -1.78 -4.60 -1.53
CA VAL A 208 -0.93 -5.76 -1.84
C VAL A 208 0.43 -5.53 -1.18
N GLU A 209 0.81 -6.35 -0.20
CA GLU A 209 2.07 -6.17 0.58
C GLU A 209 2.99 -7.39 0.42
N PRO A 210 3.83 -7.43 -0.64
CA PRO A 210 4.89 -8.42 -0.79
C PRO A 210 6.17 -7.92 -0.11
N GLU A 211 6.26 -8.06 1.21
CA GLU A 211 7.42 -7.57 1.97
C GLU A 211 8.63 -8.46 1.76
N VAL A 212 9.69 -7.89 1.19
CA VAL A 212 11.04 -8.48 1.23
C VAL A 212 11.75 -7.98 2.49
N LEU A 213 12.03 -8.91 3.40
CA LEU A 213 12.66 -8.63 4.68
C LEU A 213 14.07 -8.06 4.52
N THR A 214 14.42 -7.13 5.40
CA THR A 214 15.74 -6.50 5.47
C THR A 214 16.77 -7.36 6.21
N ASP A 215 16.40 -8.48 6.83
CA ASP A 215 17.31 -9.29 7.62
C ASP A 215 18.51 -9.83 6.80
N GLY A 216 19.70 -9.76 7.40
CA GLY A 216 20.93 -10.39 6.90
C GLY A 216 21.98 -9.41 6.34
N SER A 217 22.98 -9.97 5.66
CA SER A 217 24.20 -9.27 5.22
C SER A 217 24.27 -9.02 3.70
N HIS A 218 23.12 -8.98 3.04
CA HIS A 218 23.02 -8.75 1.60
C HIS A 218 23.22 -7.27 1.24
N ASP A 219 23.84 -7.01 0.08
CA ASP A 219 23.97 -5.64 -0.41
C ASP A 219 22.67 -5.12 -1.04
N ILE A 220 22.61 -3.80 -1.26
CA ILE A 220 21.44 -3.14 -1.85
C ILE A 220 21.12 -3.65 -3.27
N LYS A 221 22.12 -4.15 -4.02
CA LYS A 221 21.92 -4.69 -5.37
C LYS A 221 21.17 -6.01 -5.33
N LYS A 222 21.51 -6.88 -4.37
CA LYS A 222 20.79 -8.12 -4.14
C LYS A 222 19.35 -7.83 -3.72
N CYS A 223 19.13 -6.87 -2.83
CA CYS A 223 17.79 -6.41 -2.45
C CYS A 223 17.00 -5.93 -3.68
N ALA A 224 17.59 -5.06 -4.51
CA ALA A 224 16.98 -4.56 -5.73
C ALA A 224 16.56 -5.70 -6.69
N ALA A 225 17.46 -6.65 -6.95
CA ALA A 225 17.19 -7.76 -7.84
C ALA A 225 16.07 -8.68 -7.32
N VAL A 226 16.03 -8.92 -6.00
CA VAL A 226 14.97 -9.71 -5.37
C VAL A 226 13.64 -8.95 -5.43
N THR A 227 13.61 -7.68 -5.04
CA THR A 227 12.39 -6.85 -5.11
C THR A 227 11.84 -6.80 -6.53
N GLU A 228 12.68 -6.60 -7.56
CA GLU A 228 12.23 -6.63 -8.96
C GLU A 228 11.60 -7.99 -9.34
N THR A 229 12.24 -9.09 -8.94
CA THR A 229 11.73 -10.45 -9.23
C THR A 229 10.38 -10.70 -8.55
N VAL A 230 10.26 -10.33 -7.29
CA VAL A 230 9.04 -10.50 -6.49
C VAL A 230 7.90 -9.64 -7.04
N LEU A 231 8.16 -8.37 -7.34
CA LEU A 231 7.13 -7.46 -7.87
C LEU A 231 6.66 -7.92 -9.26
N ALA A 232 7.57 -8.36 -10.13
CA ALA A 232 7.21 -8.91 -11.44
C ALA A 232 6.28 -10.13 -11.30
N ALA A 233 6.59 -11.06 -10.39
CA ALA A 233 5.73 -12.21 -10.12
C ALA A 233 4.36 -11.79 -9.56
N CYS A 234 4.34 -10.82 -8.64
CA CYS A 234 3.10 -10.29 -8.06
C CYS A 234 2.20 -9.68 -9.14
N TYR A 235 2.70 -8.79 -9.98
CA TYR A 235 1.88 -8.16 -11.03
C TYR A 235 1.46 -9.13 -12.12
N LYS A 236 2.27 -10.14 -12.43
CA LYS A 236 1.84 -11.24 -13.30
C LYS A 236 0.66 -11.99 -12.69
N ALA A 237 0.74 -12.36 -11.41
CA ALA A 237 -0.34 -13.06 -10.72
C ALA A 237 -1.61 -12.18 -10.60
N LEU A 238 -1.48 -10.89 -10.26
CA LEU A 238 -2.60 -9.95 -10.20
C LEU A 238 -3.34 -9.88 -11.55
N ASN A 239 -2.59 -9.83 -12.65
CA ASN A 239 -3.17 -9.84 -13.99
C ASN A 239 -3.86 -11.17 -14.32
N ASP A 240 -3.25 -12.32 -13.97
CA ASP A 240 -3.84 -13.64 -14.20
C ASP A 240 -5.13 -13.86 -13.41
N HIS A 241 -5.28 -13.20 -12.26
CA HIS A 241 -6.51 -13.21 -11.44
C HIS A 241 -7.50 -12.09 -11.81
N HIS A 242 -7.24 -11.37 -12.90
CA HIS A 242 -8.10 -10.28 -13.38
C HIS A 242 -8.35 -9.19 -12.33
N VAL A 243 -7.32 -8.84 -11.57
CA VAL A 243 -7.38 -7.74 -10.60
C VAL A 243 -7.33 -6.39 -11.33
N LEU A 244 -8.25 -5.49 -11.01
CA LEU A 244 -8.27 -4.13 -11.54
C LEU A 244 -7.20 -3.28 -10.84
N LEU A 245 -6.09 -2.96 -11.50
CA LEU A 245 -4.95 -2.31 -10.88
C LEU A 245 -5.25 -0.88 -10.38
N GLU A 246 -6.12 -0.14 -11.08
CA GLU A 246 -6.62 1.18 -10.71
C GLU A 246 -7.35 1.17 -9.35
N GLY A 247 -7.87 0.00 -8.96
CA GLY A 247 -8.55 -0.24 -7.69
C GLY A 247 -7.67 -0.99 -6.70
N THR A 248 -6.34 -0.79 -6.70
CA THR A 248 -5.37 -1.40 -5.78
C THR A 248 -4.39 -0.37 -5.22
N LEU A 249 -3.66 -0.76 -4.17
CA LEU A 249 -2.43 -0.07 -3.75
C LEU A 249 -1.31 -1.11 -3.55
N LEU A 250 -0.06 -0.72 -3.77
CA LEU A 250 1.11 -1.54 -3.44
C LEU A 250 1.76 -1.04 -2.15
N LYS A 251 2.07 -1.95 -1.22
CA LYS A 251 2.84 -1.70 0.00
C LYS A 251 4.13 -2.51 -0.02
N PRO A 252 5.18 -2.04 -0.72
CA PRO A 252 6.44 -2.76 -0.82
C PRO A 252 7.41 -2.30 0.29
N ASN A 253 8.48 -3.06 0.48
CA ASN A 253 9.67 -2.57 1.17
C ASN A 253 10.39 -1.51 0.32
N MET A 254 11.10 -0.59 0.96
CA MET A 254 12.15 0.19 0.30
C MET A 254 13.34 -0.73 -0.04
N VAL A 255 14.06 -0.41 -1.11
CA VAL A 255 15.26 -1.16 -1.50
C VAL A 255 16.45 -0.68 -0.68
N ALA A 256 16.76 -1.40 0.39
CA ALA A 256 17.82 -1.11 1.33
C ALA A 256 18.81 -2.28 1.45
N PRO A 257 20.06 -2.05 1.87
CA PRO A 257 20.96 -3.13 2.24
C PRO A 257 20.43 -3.88 3.47
N GLY A 258 20.89 -5.11 3.68
CA GLY A 258 20.46 -5.91 4.81
C GLY A 258 20.87 -5.31 6.16
N SER A 259 20.16 -5.66 7.23
CA SER A 259 20.34 -5.12 8.59
C SER A 259 21.76 -5.25 9.13
N ASP A 260 22.49 -6.28 8.69
CA ASP A 260 23.87 -6.58 9.12
C ASP A 260 24.92 -5.98 8.16
N SER A 261 24.48 -5.27 7.13
CA SER A 261 25.34 -4.65 6.12
C SER A 261 25.65 -3.19 6.46
N PRO A 262 26.72 -2.61 5.89
CA PRO A 262 26.96 -1.17 5.98
C PRO A 262 25.76 -0.37 5.43
N LYS A 263 25.36 0.66 6.18
CA LYS A 263 24.34 1.61 5.73
C LYS A 263 24.82 2.36 4.49
N VAL A 264 23.87 2.76 3.66
CA VAL A 264 24.09 3.60 2.47
C VAL A 264 23.37 4.93 2.62
N ALA A 265 23.71 5.90 1.78
CA ALA A 265 23.05 7.20 1.80
C ALA A 265 21.58 7.09 1.32
N PRO A 266 20.65 7.90 1.86
CA PRO A 266 19.23 7.89 1.46
C PRO A 266 18.99 8.03 -0.04
N GLU A 267 19.79 8.84 -0.74
CA GLU A 267 19.66 9.06 -2.18
C GLU A 267 19.95 7.78 -2.98
N VAL A 268 20.79 6.90 -2.43
CA VAL A 268 21.07 5.59 -3.01
C VAL A 268 19.85 4.66 -2.82
N ILE A 269 19.25 4.65 -1.63
CA ILE A 269 18.00 3.90 -1.35
C ILE A 269 16.89 4.37 -2.29
N ALA A 270 16.68 5.68 -2.41
CA ALA A 270 15.70 6.27 -3.31
C ALA A 270 15.96 5.86 -4.76
N GLY A 271 17.20 5.97 -5.25
CA GLY A 271 17.57 5.61 -6.62
C GLY A 271 17.29 4.14 -6.96
N TYR A 272 17.65 3.20 -6.09
CA TYR A 272 17.35 1.79 -6.30
C TYR A 272 15.85 1.48 -6.17
N THR A 273 15.16 2.08 -5.19
CA THR A 273 13.73 1.87 -4.95
C THR A 273 12.90 2.34 -6.15
N VAL A 274 13.11 3.57 -6.60
CA VAL A 274 12.40 4.13 -7.76
C VAL A 274 12.70 3.32 -9.02
N THR A 275 13.96 2.91 -9.21
CA THR A 275 14.33 2.07 -10.37
C THR A 275 13.61 0.73 -10.36
N ALA A 276 13.56 0.03 -9.23
CA ALA A 276 12.88 -1.26 -9.11
C ALA A 276 11.38 -1.12 -9.40
N LEU A 277 10.75 -0.06 -8.87
CA LEU A 277 9.33 0.23 -9.11
C LEU A 277 9.06 0.54 -10.60
N LEU A 278 9.84 1.42 -11.23
CA LEU A 278 9.68 1.78 -12.64
C LEU A 278 9.84 0.58 -13.60
N ARG A 279 10.60 -0.43 -13.19
CA ARG A 279 10.81 -1.66 -13.99
C ARG A 279 9.68 -2.67 -13.86
N THR A 280 8.86 -2.59 -12.82
CA THR A 280 7.96 -3.69 -12.45
C THR A 280 6.50 -3.30 -12.19
N VAL A 281 6.24 -2.05 -11.79
CA VAL A 281 4.90 -1.59 -11.42
C VAL A 281 4.22 -0.93 -12.64
N PRO A 282 3.08 -1.45 -13.12
CA PRO A 282 2.31 -0.81 -14.17
C PRO A 282 1.78 0.56 -13.72
N ALA A 283 1.79 1.54 -14.64
CA ALA A 283 1.33 2.91 -14.37
C ALA A 283 -0.17 3.03 -14.02
N ALA A 284 -0.95 1.95 -14.17
CA ALA A 284 -2.35 1.89 -13.74
C ALA A 284 -2.50 1.83 -12.21
N VAL A 285 -1.46 1.44 -11.47
CA VAL A 285 -1.47 1.42 -10.01
C VAL A 285 -1.45 2.87 -9.49
N PRO A 286 -2.46 3.31 -8.74
CA PRO A 286 -2.63 4.72 -8.38
C PRO A 286 -1.68 5.21 -7.29
N GLY A 287 -1.10 4.29 -6.49
CA GLY A 287 -0.26 4.68 -5.37
C GLY A 287 0.58 3.55 -4.78
N ILE A 288 1.71 3.96 -4.20
CA ILE A 288 2.65 3.14 -3.45
C ILE A 288 2.66 3.64 -2.00
N VAL A 289 2.46 2.75 -1.04
CA VAL A 289 2.37 3.07 0.40
C VAL A 289 3.43 2.26 1.14
N PHE A 290 4.67 2.73 1.15
CA PHE A 290 5.81 1.97 1.69
C PHE A 290 5.62 1.54 3.15
N LEU A 291 6.03 0.31 3.44
CA LEU A 291 6.24 -0.14 4.82
C LEU A 291 7.60 0.38 5.33
N SER A 292 7.69 0.67 6.63
CA SER A 292 8.95 1.13 7.25
C SER A 292 9.90 -0.02 7.56
N GLY A 293 9.38 -1.22 7.81
CA GLY A 293 10.17 -2.38 8.20
C GLY A 293 10.97 -2.10 9.49
N GLY A 294 12.25 -2.47 9.51
CA GLY A 294 13.13 -2.25 10.67
C GLY A 294 13.72 -0.84 10.82
N GLN A 295 13.28 0.13 10.01
CA GLN A 295 13.80 1.50 10.05
C GLN A 295 13.32 2.27 11.30
N SER A 296 14.14 3.18 11.79
CA SER A 296 13.69 4.17 12.77
C SER A 296 12.73 5.20 12.14
N GLU A 297 12.04 5.96 13.00
CA GLU A 297 11.10 7.02 12.59
C GLU A 297 11.75 8.04 11.64
N GLU A 298 12.95 8.48 11.98
CA GLU A 298 13.71 9.48 11.22
C GLU A 298 14.23 8.89 9.91
N GLU A 299 14.73 7.66 9.93
CA GLU A 299 15.22 6.98 8.72
C GLU A 299 14.11 6.75 7.70
N ALA A 300 12.95 6.26 8.14
CA ALA A 300 11.81 6.05 7.26
C ALA A 300 11.35 7.37 6.62
N THR A 301 11.37 8.46 7.38
CA THR A 301 11.01 9.80 6.88
C THR A 301 12.02 10.32 5.87
N ILE A 302 13.32 10.20 6.17
CA ILE A 302 14.40 10.67 5.29
C ILE A 302 14.45 9.87 4.00
N ASN A 303 14.27 8.55 4.05
CA ASN A 303 14.30 7.70 2.85
C ASN A 303 13.06 7.89 1.95
N LEU A 304 11.95 8.37 2.51
CA LEU A 304 10.72 8.67 1.75
C LEU A 304 10.80 10.02 1.01
N ASN A 305 11.55 10.99 1.54
CA ASN A 305 11.61 12.37 1.07
C ASN A 305 12.58 12.58 -0.11
#